data_AF-A0A2H6NCJ1-F1
#
_entry.id   AF-A0A2H6NCJ1-F1
#
_cell.length_a   1.000
_cell.length_b   1.000
_cell.length_c   1.000
_cell.angle_alpha   90.00
_cell.angle_beta   90.00
_cell.angle_gamma   90.00
#
_symmetry.space_group_name_H-M   'P 1'
#
loop_
_entity.id
_entity.type
_entity.pdbx_description
1 polymer ?
#
loop_
_entity_poly.entity_id
_entity_poly.type
_entity_poly.pdbx_seq_one_letter_code
_entity_poly.pdbx_strand_id
1 'polypeptide(L)'
;WTENWKLTLSTAFKENQYKMFYRWHLALARLAKMYPTLKPECWKCKYKKGTFFHMWWQCVEVKKYWKKIQRCIFEMTKYKLKLEPETFLLGMIKGNLSREKRLYTLY
;
A
#
# COMPACT_ATOMS: atom_id res chain seq x y z
N TRP A 1 -12.74 4.28 15.94
CA TRP A 1 -12.71 4.57 14.49
C TRP A 1 -12.41 6.05 14.15
N THR A 2 -12.05 6.90 15.12
CA THR A 2 -11.87 8.36 14.93
C THR A 2 -10.42 8.85 15.00
N GLU A 3 -9.47 8.01 15.43
CA GLU A 3 -8.13 8.50 15.81
C GLU A 3 -7.09 8.59 14.67
N ASN A 4 -7.37 8.07 13.47
CA ASN A 4 -6.32 7.86 12.45
C ASN A 4 -6.58 8.56 11.09
N TRP A 5 -7.54 9.49 10.98
CA TRP A 5 -7.95 10.01 9.67
C TRP A 5 -7.04 11.09 9.08
N LYS A 6 -6.14 11.69 9.86
CA LYS A 6 -5.21 12.75 9.43
C LYS A 6 -3.76 12.26 9.41
N LEU A 7 -3.49 11.20 8.65
CA LEU A 7 -2.19 10.57 8.58
C LEU A 7 -1.52 10.74 7.21
N THR A 8 -1.81 11.70 6.35
CA THR A 8 -0.97 11.93 5.14
C THR A 8 -1.15 13.35 4.62
N LEU A 9 -0.07 14.01 4.19
CA LEU A 9 -0.16 15.33 3.52
C LEU A 9 -0.34 15.21 2.00
N SER A 10 0.03 14.05 1.42
CA SER A 10 -0.15 13.78 -0.01
C SER A 10 -1.61 13.52 -0.37
N THR A 11 -2.21 14.44 -1.14
CA THR A 11 -3.56 14.29 -1.71
C THR A 11 -3.64 13.09 -2.64
N ALA A 12 -2.62 12.86 -3.46
CA ALA A 12 -2.57 11.74 -4.40
C ALA A 12 -2.58 10.38 -3.69
N PHE A 13 -1.87 10.26 -2.57
CA PHE A 13 -1.89 9.03 -1.77
C PHE A 13 -3.26 8.77 -1.15
N LYS A 14 -3.89 9.81 -0.57
CA LYS A 14 -5.26 9.71 -0.04
C LYS A 14 -6.25 9.30 -1.11
N GLU A 15 -6.18 9.92 -2.28
CA GLU A 15 -7.03 9.59 -3.42
C GLU A 15 -6.85 8.12 -3.83
N ASN A 16 -5.61 7.63 -3.91
CA ASN A 16 -5.34 6.22 -4.21
C ASN A 16 -5.89 5.28 -3.13
N GLN A 17 -5.78 5.63 -1.85
CA GLN A 17 -6.41 4.84 -0.78
C GLN A 17 -7.93 4.80 -0.93
N TYR A 18 -8.58 5.95 -1.17
CA TYR A 18 -10.02 5.99 -1.41
C TYR A 18 -10.42 5.14 -2.62
N LYS A 19 -9.70 5.29 -3.74
CA LYS A 19 -9.92 4.46 -4.94
C LYS A 19 -9.79 2.97 -4.64
N MET A 20 -8.86 2.57 -3.77
CA MET A 20 -8.73 1.18 -3.33
C MET A 20 -9.88 0.73 -2.43
N PHE A 21 -10.23 1.48 -1.39
CA PHE A 21 -11.27 1.12 -0.42
C PHE A 21 -12.65 1.08 -1.05
N TYR A 22 -12.99 2.09 -1.85
CA TYR A 22 -14.24 2.15 -2.59
C TYR A 22 -14.24 1.29 -3.85
N ARG A 23 -13.15 0.56 -4.13
CA ARG A 23 -13.00 -0.31 -5.31
C ARG A 23 -13.35 0.42 -6.61
N TRP A 24 -12.91 1.67 -6.71
CA TRP A 24 -13.13 2.52 -7.87
C TRP A 24 -12.54 1.89 -9.15
N HIS A 25 -11.40 1.24 -9.00
CA HIS A 25 -10.82 0.39 -10.04
C HIS A 25 -11.20 -1.07 -9.78
N LEU A 26 -11.20 -1.88 -10.84
CA LEU A 26 -11.34 -3.33 -10.74
C LEU A 26 -9.98 -4.01 -10.80
N ALA A 27 -9.79 -5.06 -10.01
CA ALA A 27 -8.59 -5.88 -10.07
C ALA A 27 -8.52 -6.61 -11.43
N LEU A 28 -7.31 -6.84 -11.95
CA LEU A 28 -7.11 -7.54 -13.24
C LEU A 28 -7.77 -8.91 -13.26
N ALA A 29 -7.74 -9.62 -12.13
CA ALA A 29 -8.44 -10.89 -11.95
C ALA A 29 -9.96 -10.82 -12.13
N ARG A 30 -10.59 -9.67 -11.89
CA ARG A 30 -12.02 -9.43 -12.10
C ARG A 30 -12.28 -8.93 -13.52
N LEU A 31 -11.41 -8.05 -14.04
CA LEU A 31 -11.49 -7.57 -15.42
C LEU A 31 -11.37 -8.70 -16.44
N ALA A 32 -10.45 -9.64 -16.23
CA ALA A 32 -10.28 -10.81 -17.09
C ALA A 32 -11.52 -11.73 -17.15
N LYS A 33 -12.44 -11.63 -16.18
CA LYS A 33 -13.74 -12.32 -16.25
C LYS A 33 -14.76 -11.60 -17.13
N MET A 34 -14.62 -10.27 -17.27
CA MET A 34 -15.51 -9.43 -18.07
C MET A 34 -15.03 -9.33 -19.52
N TYR A 35 -13.70 -9.30 -19.70
CA TYR A 35 -13.04 -9.14 -20.99
C TYR A 35 -12.08 -10.31 -21.22
N PRO A 36 -12.44 -11.30 -22.05
CA PRO A 36 -11.64 -12.51 -22.28
C PRO A 36 -10.25 -12.24 -22.87
N THR A 37 -10.04 -11.08 -23.50
CA THR A 37 -8.75 -10.64 -24.05
C THR A 37 -7.76 -10.21 -22.96
N LEU A 38 -8.23 -9.91 -21.74
CA LEU A 38 -7.38 -9.50 -20.63
C LEU A 38 -6.80 -10.71 -19.90
N LYS A 39 -5.50 -10.62 -19.64
CA LYS A 39 -4.75 -11.56 -18.83
C LYS A 39 -5.04 -11.33 -17.33
N PRO A 40 -5.46 -12.36 -16.57
CA PRO A 40 -5.80 -12.23 -15.14
C PRO A 40 -4.59 -12.04 -14.24
N GLU A 41 -3.36 -12.20 -14.76
CA GLU A 41 -2.11 -12.11 -14.04
C GLU A 41 -1.80 -10.67 -13.60
N CYS A 42 -1.00 -10.54 -12.56
CA CYS A 42 -0.50 -9.27 -12.07
C CYS A 42 0.38 -8.60 -13.13
N TRP A 43 0.02 -7.40 -13.56
CA TRP A 43 0.83 -6.58 -14.47
C TRP A 43 2.28 -6.31 -14.02
N LYS A 44 2.58 -6.42 -12.72
CA LYS A 44 3.94 -6.20 -12.18
C LYS A 44 4.82 -7.45 -12.28
N CYS A 45 4.37 -8.59 -11.75
CA CYS A 45 5.17 -9.82 -11.75
C CYS A 45 4.85 -10.79 -12.89
N LYS A 46 3.75 -10.56 -13.62
CA LYS A 46 3.24 -11.38 -14.74
C LYS A 46 3.04 -12.88 -14.44
N TYR A 47 3.07 -13.28 -13.16
CA TYR A 47 3.04 -14.69 -12.75
C TYR A 47 1.82 -15.06 -11.91
N LYS A 48 1.55 -14.33 -10.81
CA LYS A 48 0.40 -14.60 -9.94
C LYS A 48 -0.83 -13.82 -10.38
N LYS A 49 -2.03 -14.33 -10.06
CA LYS A 49 -3.31 -13.65 -10.27
C LYS A 49 -3.31 -12.23 -9.68
N GLY A 50 -3.71 -11.26 -10.50
CA GLY A 50 -3.76 -9.83 -10.17
C GLY A 50 -4.95 -9.49 -9.30
N THR A 51 -4.96 -9.97 -8.05
CA THR A 51 -5.87 -9.47 -7.00
C THR A 51 -5.33 -8.17 -6.41
N PHE A 52 -6.18 -7.36 -5.77
CA PHE A 52 -5.73 -6.13 -5.11
C PHE A 52 -4.62 -6.40 -4.09
N PHE A 53 -4.86 -7.33 -3.18
CA PHE A 53 -3.88 -7.64 -2.14
C PHE A 53 -2.56 -8.16 -2.72
N HIS A 54 -2.61 -8.94 -3.81
CA HIS A 54 -1.40 -9.34 -4.49
C HIS A 54 -0.67 -8.14 -5.11
N MET A 55 -1.37 -7.34 -5.90
CA MET A 55 -0.80 -6.21 -6.64
C MET A 55 -0.20 -5.12 -5.75
N TRP A 56 -0.72 -4.95 -4.54
CA TRP A 56 -0.32 -3.87 -3.61
C TRP A 56 0.51 -4.34 -2.42
N TRP A 57 0.58 -5.65 -2.15
CA TRP A 57 1.34 -6.16 -1.02
C TRP A 57 2.14 -7.43 -1.31
N GLN A 58 1.49 -8.51 -1.77
CA GLN A 58 2.17 -9.81 -1.85
C GLN A 58 3.13 -9.95 -3.04
N CYS A 59 2.96 -9.13 -4.08
CA CYS A 59 3.80 -9.15 -5.29
C CYS A 59 5.26 -8.88 -4.95
N VAL A 60 6.16 -9.65 -5.55
CA VAL A 60 7.61 -9.59 -5.30
C VAL A 60 8.16 -8.19 -5.59
N GLU A 61 7.77 -7.60 -6.73
CA GLU A 61 8.19 -6.25 -7.11
C GLU A 61 7.69 -5.19 -6.12
N VAL A 62 6.49 -5.38 -5.59
CA VAL A 62 5.91 -4.46 -4.60
C VAL A 62 6.56 -4.62 -3.23
N LYS A 63 6.88 -5.84 -2.82
CA LYS A 63 7.68 -6.08 -1.60
C LYS A 63 9.05 -5.43 -1.68
N LYS A 64 9.72 -5.46 -2.84
CA LYS A 64 10.99 -4.74 -3.05
C LYS A 64 10.81 -3.24 -2.86
N TYR A 65 9.73 -2.66 -3.41
CA TYR A 65 9.39 -1.25 -3.20
C TYR A 65 9.16 -0.92 -1.72
N TRP A 66 8.33 -1.68 -1.01
CA TRP A 66 8.06 -1.43 0.40
C TRP A 66 9.30 -1.55 1.29
N LYS A 67 10.22 -2.46 0.98
CA LYS A 67 11.53 -2.53 1.67
C LYS A 67 12.36 -1.26 1.46
N LYS A 68 12.34 -0.66 0.27
CA LYS A 68 13.03 0.62 0.02
C LYS A 68 12.42 1.74 0.88
N ILE A 69 11.10 1.84 0.90
CA ILE A 69 10.39 2.83 1.73
C ILE A 69 10.70 2.63 3.22
N GLN A 70 10.63 1.38 3.72
CA GLN A 70 11.00 1.05 5.10
C GLN A 70 12.42 1.49 5.44
N ARG A 71 13.38 1.27 4.53
CA ARG A 71 14.76 1.70 4.72
C ARG A 71 14.88 3.22 4.78
N CYS A 72 14.23 3.94 3.86
CA CYS A 72 14.22 5.41 3.87
C CYS A 72 13.62 5.96 5.19
N ILE A 73 12.49 5.40 5.64
CA ILE A 73 11.88 5.80 6.92
C ILE A 73 12.84 5.53 8.09
N PHE A 74 13.49 4.36 8.10
CA PHE A 74 14.46 4.02 9.13
C PHE A 74 15.66 4.98 9.15
N GLU A 75 16.19 5.34 7.98
CA GLU A 75 17.32 6.27 7.86
C GLU A 75 16.98 7.66 8.42
N MET A 76 15.77 8.15 8.14
CA MET A 76 15.29 9.47 8.58
C MET A 76 14.89 9.52 10.06
N THR A 77 14.18 8.50 10.55
CA THR A 77 13.56 8.52 11.89
C THR A 77 14.33 7.73 12.94
N LYS A 78 15.31 6.93 12.51
CA LYS A 78 15.98 5.89 13.30
C LYS A 78 15.01 4.88 13.94
N TYR A 79 13.78 4.79 13.43
CA TYR A 79 12.75 3.88 13.93
C TYR A 79 12.49 2.76 12.92
N LYS A 80 12.61 1.51 13.38
CA LYS A 80 12.42 0.33 12.54
C LYS A 80 10.95 -0.08 12.54
N LEU A 81 10.20 0.39 11.54
CA LEU A 81 8.84 -0.08 11.32
C LEU A 81 8.81 -1.56 10.96
N LYS A 82 7.77 -2.27 11.42
CA LYS A 82 7.51 -3.65 10.98
C LYS A 82 6.87 -3.61 9.59
N LEU A 83 7.36 -4.43 8.67
CA LEU A 83 6.85 -4.50 7.30
C LEU A 83 5.52 -5.28 7.26
N GLU A 84 4.46 -4.61 7.66
CA GLU A 84 3.10 -5.16 7.76
C GLU A 84 2.14 -4.39 6.83
N PRO A 85 1.16 -5.08 6.21
CA PRO A 85 0.21 -4.42 5.32
C PRO A 85 -0.63 -3.39 6.07
N GLU A 86 -0.96 -3.62 7.33
CA GLU A 86 -1.71 -2.66 8.16
C GLU A 86 -0.97 -1.32 8.24
N THR A 87 0.34 -1.35 8.44
CA THR A 87 1.14 -0.13 8.56
C THR A 87 1.42 0.51 7.21
N PHE A 88 1.88 -0.26 6.22
CA PHE A 88 2.33 0.31 4.94
C PHE A 88 1.21 0.52 3.92
N LEU A 89 0.16 -0.31 3.95
CA LEU A 89 -0.97 -0.17 3.04
C LEU A 89 -2.09 0.68 3.65
N LEU A 90 -2.36 0.53 4.95
CA LEU A 90 -3.48 1.20 5.61
C LEU A 90 -3.06 2.37 6.51
N GLY A 91 -1.76 2.62 6.68
CA GLY A 91 -1.27 3.68 7.57
C GLY A 91 -1.57 3.43 9.05
N MET A 92 -1.93 2.20 9.43
CA MET A 92 -2.27 1.86 10.80
C MET A 92 -0.98 1.61 11.60
N ILE A 93 -0.60 2.62 12.36
CA ILE A 93 0.56 2.55 13.25
C ILE A 93 0.09 2.05 14.62
N LYS A 94 0.58 0.88 15.03
CA LYS A 94 0.35 0.37 16.38
C LYS A 94 1.42 0.94 17.31
N GLY A 95 1.05 1.85 18.21
CA GLY A 95 1.92 2.38 19.27
C GLY A 95 1.99 3.92 19.36
N ASN A 96 2.61 4.41 20.44
CA ASN A 96 2.84 5.83 20.68
C ASN A 96 4.08 6.34 19.92
N LEU A 97 3.99 6.44 18.59
CA LEU A 97 4.92 7.28 17.83
C LEU A 97 4.63 8.74 18.14
N SER A 98 5.67 9.51 18.49
CA SER A 98 5.56 10.97 18.65
C SER A 98 4.96 11.60 17.39
N ARG A 99 4.23 12.70 17.54
CA ARG A 99 3.51 13.39 16.44
C ARG A 99 4.43 13.68 15.25
N GLU A 100 5.68 14.04 15.52
CA GLU A 100 6.73 14.27 14.51
C GLU A 100 7.10 12.99 13.75
N LYS A 101 7.28 11.87 14.46
CA LYS A 101 7.63 10.59 13.83
C LYS A 101 6.49 10.01 13.00
N ARG A 102 5.22 10.35 13.32
CA ARG A 102 4.05 10.01 12.50
C ARG A 102 4.06 10.71 11.13
N LEU A 103 4.69 11.88 10.98
CA LEU A 103 4.74 12.62 9.71
C LEU A 103 5.63 11.92 8.67
N TYR A 104 6.74 11.34 9.11
CA TYR A 104 7.74 10.72 8.23
C TYR A 104 7.36 9.33 7.70
N THR A 105 6.36 8.67 8.29
CA THR A 105 5.91 7.34 7.87
C THR A 105 4.94 7.35 6.69
N LEU A 106 4.71 8.52 6.07
CA LEU A 106 3.57 8.79 5.20
C LEU A 106 3.97 9.24 3.78
N TYR A 107 5.23 9.03 3.42
CA TYR A 107 5.78 9.23 2.08
C TYR A 107 5.82 7.91 1.31
#